data_AF-A0A9D6K9C3-F1
#
_entry.id   AF-A0A9D6K9C3-F1
#
_cell.length_a   1.000
_cell.length_b   1.000
_cell.length_c   1.000
_cell.angle_alpha   90.00
_cell.angle_beta   90.00
_cell.angle_gamma   90.00
#
_symmetry.space_group_name_H-M   'P 1'
#
loop_
_entity.id
_entity.type
_entity.pdbx_description
1 polymer ?
#
loop_
_entity_poly.entity_id
_entity_poly.type
_entity_poly.pdbx_seq_one_letter_code
_entity_poly.pdbx_strand_id
1 'polypeptide(L)'
;MNKNILWLFLCISVLTGCAYFAVQSAPKKSPSTTRRPAAEQADALFWKTLHGGQYDQIPVALNALTAAYIVDPGDATTAAHIGWLHVWRIAERTRMVDIPATITDHAVMGRRYFEEAVRLNPKDARYLGFYGGILLAEGSIHQDEKLTRKGYFTLMDSIKAFPEFNYFTAGYVMSERPRDSKQFNEGLEYQWLNLDVCVGEKVNRHNPDYQKYMHLKTDKGQKRVCWNSWIAPHNLEGFFLNMGDMLVKAGDWQTAQKIYANARFSDEYNQWKFRDLLEERITQAETNVTAFNAPQDTAGRTAQPIMFQSAFSCMGCHQE
;
A
#
# COMPACT_ATOMS: atom_id res chain seq x y z
N MET A 1 -57.42 12.60 -3.74
CA MET A 1 -56.21 12.16 -4.50
C MET A 1 -56.68 11.22 -5.60
N ASN A 2 -56.56 11.61 -6.87
CA ASN A 2 -57.15 10.86 -7.99
C ASN A 2 -56.53 9.46 -8.09
N LYS A 3 -57.36 8.42 -8.26
CA LYS A 3 -56.92 7.02 -8.47
C LYS A 3 -55.82 6.91 -9.54
N ASN A 4 -55.87 7.76 -10.57
CA ASN A 4 -54.89 7.79 -11.65
C ASN A 4 -53.49 8.25 -11.22
N ILE A 5 -53.36 9.08 -10.19
CA ILE A 5 -52.06 9.50 -9.64
C ILE A 5 -51.45 8.36 -8.82
N LEU A 6 -52.28 7.60 -8.07
CA LEU A 6 -51.83 6.44 -7.29
C LEU A 6 -51.31 5.31 -8.20
N TRP A 7 -51.99 5.04 -9.32
CA TRP A 7 -51.55 4.06 -10.32
C TRP A 7 -50.27 4.48 -11.05
N LEU A 8 -50.08 5.77 -11.31
CA LEU A 8 -48.84 6.28 -11.94
C LEU A 8 -47.62 6.13 -11.00
N PHE A 9 -47.78 6.44 -9.71
CA PHE A 9 -46.72 6.24 -8.71
C PHE A 9 -46.40 4.76 -8.48
N LEU A 10 -47.40 3.87 -8.53
CA LEU A 10 -47.21 2.42 -8.42
C LEU A 10 -46.46 1.85 -9.64
N CYS A 11 -46.75 2.31 -10.86
CA CYS A 11 -46.02 1.88 -12.06
C CYS A 11 -44.55 2.35 -12.09
N ILE A 12 -44.25 3.56 -11.61
CA ILE A 12 -42.87 4.10 -11.57
C ILE A 12 -42.00 3.37 -10.52
N SER A 13 -42.58 2.98 -9.39
CA SER A 13 -41.89 2.21 -8.35
C SER A 13 -41.67 0.74 -8.76
N VAL A 14 -42.54 0.16 -9.61
CA VAL A 14 -42.34 -1.19 -10.17
C VAL A 14 -41.23 -1.20 -11.23
N LEU A 15 -41.13 -0.18 -12.09
CA LEU A 15 -40.10 -0.13 -13.15
C LEU A 15 -38.67 0.14 -12.62
N THR A 16 -38.54 0.92 -11.54
CA THR A 16 -37.25 1.14 -10.87
C THR A 16 -36.81 -0.05 -10.01
N GLY A 17 -37.77 -0.88 -9.55
CA GLY A 17 -37.49 -2.11 -8.82
C GLY A 17 -36.87 -3.22 -9.67
N CYS A 18 -37.33 -3.41 -10.92
CA CYS A 18 -36.89 -4.53 -11.76
C CYS A 18 -35.37 -4.56 -11.99
N ALA A 19 -34.74 -3.42 -12.28
CA ALA A 19 -33.28 -3.36 -12.49
C ALA A 19 -32.51 -3.65 -11.19
N TYR A 20 -32.98 -3.14 -10.05
CA TYR A 20 -32.38 -3.41 -8.75
C TYR A 20 -32.46 -4.90 -8.42
N PHE A 21 -33.64 -5.52 -8.53
CA PHE A 21 -33.81 -6.94 -8.26
C PHE A 21 -33.04 -7.82 -9.26
N ALA A 22 -32.98 -7.46 -10.54
CA ALA A 22 -32.20 -8.20 -11.53
C ALA A 22 -30.70 -8.22 -11.19
N VAL A 23 -30.14 -7.09 -10.76
CA VAL A 23 -28.72 -7.01 -10.35
C VAL A 23 -28.48 -7.72 -9.02
N GLN A 24 -29.37 -7.55 -8.02
CA GLN A 24 -29.19 -8.16 -6.70
C GLN A 24 -29.40 -9.68 -6.71
N SER A 25 -30.22 -10.20 -7.63
CA SER A 25 -30.46 -11.65 -7.79
C SER A 25 -29.44 -12.35 -8.69
N ALA A 26 -28.59 -11.60 -9.39
CA ALA A 26 -27.54 -12.19 -10.23
C ALA A 26 -26.57 -13.04 -9.38
N PRO A 27 -26.12 -14.19 -9.89
CA PRO A 27 -25.19 -15.04 -9.15
C PRO A 27 -23.89 -14.28 -8.87
N LYS A 28 -23.41 -14.40 -7.63
CA LYS A 28 -22.10 -13.85 -7.28
C LYS A 28 -21.02 -14.61 -8.07
N LYS A 29 -20.10 -13.88 -8.70
CA LYS A 29 -18.91 -14.48 -9.29
C LYS A 29 -18.16 -15.25 -8.20
N SER A 30 -17.91 -16.53 -8.48
CA SER A 30 -17.29 -17.45 -7.54
C SER A 30 -15.76 -17.36 -7.59
N PRO A 31 -15.06 -17.46 -6.44
CA PRO A 31 -13.62 -17.53 -6.42
C PRO A 31 -13.11 -18.87 -6.93
N SER A 32 -11.97 -18.84 -7.60
CA SER A 32 -11.29 -20.05 -8.06
C SER A 32 -10.64 -20.76 -6.88
N THR A 33 -10.81 -22.08 -6.82
CA THR A 33 -10.26 -22.90 -5.73
C THR A 33 -8.79 -23.24 -5.93
N THR A 34 -8.30 -23.15 -7.16
CA THR A 34 -6.92 -23.43 -7.57
C THR A 34 -6.49 -22.40 -8.61
N ARG A 35 -5.18 -22.09 -8.63
CA ARG A 35 -4.62 -21.20 -9.64
C ARG A 35 -4.35 -21.97 -10.94
N ARG A 36 -4.57 -21.33 -12.08
CA ARG A 36 -4.26 -21.91 -13.40
C ARG A 36 -2.77 -21.75 -13.72
N PRO A 37 -2.19 -22.61 -14.57
CA PRO A 37 -0.78 -22.48 -14.98
C PRO A 37 -0.44 -21.11 -15.58
N ALA A 38 -1.36 -20.49 -16.32
CA ALA A 38 -1.16 -19.14 -16.86
C ALA A 38 -1.00 -18.08 -15.75
N ALA A 39 -1.75 -18.22 -14.66
CA ALA A 39 -1.64 -17.34 -13.49
C ALA A 39 -0.30 -17.54 -12.77
N GLU A 40 0.16 -18.78 -12.61
CA GLU A 40 1.46 -19.09 -11.99
C GLU A 40 2.62 -18.54 -12.82
N GLN A 41 2.57 -18.67 -14.15
CA GLN A 41 3.59 -18.14 -15.05
C GLN A 41 3.62 -16.60 -15.04
N ALA A 42 2.46 -15.95 -15.09
CA ALA A 42 2.36 -14.49 -15.00
C ALA A 42 2.84 -13.98 -13.64
N ASP A 43 2.60 -14.74 -12.57
CA ASP A 43 3.05 -14.41 -11.23
C ASP A 43 4.58 -14.49 -11.08
N ALA A 44 5.20 -15.51 -11.67
CA ALA A 44 6.66 -15.60 -11.71
C ALA A 44 7.28 -14.37 -12.43
N LEU A 45 6.67 -13.90 -13.51
CA LEU A 45 7.09 -12.67 -14.19
C LEU A 45 6.86 -11.43 -13.31
N PHE A 46 5.75 -11.36 -12.59
CA PHE A 46 5.47 -10.28 -11.65
C PHE A 46 6.57 -10.17 -10.59
N TRP A 47 6.88 -11.27 -9.88
CA TRP A 47 7.92 -11.27 -8.84
C TRP A 47 9.29 -10.95 -9.42
N LYS A 48 9.68 -11.56 -10.55
CA LYS A 48 10.94 -11.23 -11.24
C LYS A 48 11.04 -9.74 -11.57
N THR A 49 9.95 -9.15 -12.06
CA THR A 49 9.90 -7.73 -12.42
C THR A 49 10.03 -6.84 -11.18
N LEU A 50 9.28 -7.17 -10.12
CA LEU A 50 9.25 -6.42 -8.86
C LEU A 50 10.59 -6.52 -8.11
N HIS A 51 11.09 -7.73 -7.87
CA HIS A 51 12.36 -7.97 -7.17
C HIS A 51 13.55 -7.39 -7.92
N GLY A 52 13.52 -7.39 -9.26
CA GLY A 52 14.54 -6.72 -10.06
C GLY A 52 14.43 -5.19 -10.10
N GLY A 53 13.38 -4.59 -9.53
CA GLY A 53 13.09 -3.16 -9.64
C GLY A 53 12.93 -2.66 -11.08
N GLN A 54 12.42 -3.52 -11.96
CA GLN A 54 12.32 -3.28 -13.40
C GLN A 54 11.06 -2.46 -13.73
N TYR A 55 11.04 -1.20 -13.30
CA TYR A 55 9.89 -0.31 -13.41
C TYR A 55 9.37 -0.15 -14.86
N ASP A 56 10.27 -0.13 -15.85
CA ASP A 56 9.90 -0.03 -17.26
C ASP A 56 9.28 -1.32 -17.83
N GLN A 57 9.39 -2.45 -17.11
CA GLN A 57 8.78 -3.73 -17.46
C GLN A 57 7.38 -3.92 -16.85
N ILE A 58 6.88 -2.94 -16.08
CA ILE A 58 5.50 -2.96 -15.56
C ILE A 58 4.46 -3.25 -16.66
N PRO A 59 4.48 -2.62 -17.86
CA PRO A 59 3.49 -2.90 -18.90
C PRO A 59 3.52 -4.36 -19.39
N VAL A 60 4.70 -4.98 -19.43
CA VAL A 60 4.87 -6.38 -19.86
C VAL A 60 4.29 -7.32 -18.80
N ALA A 61 4.62 -7.13 -17.53
CA ALA A 61 4.07 -7.91 -16.43
C ALA A 61 2.54 -7.73 -16.31
N LEU A 62 2.04 -6.50 -16.51
CA LEU A 62 0.62 -6.18 -16.47
C LEU A 62 -0.15 -6.89 -17.59
N ASN A 63 0.40 -6.92 -18.80
CA ASN A 63 -0.20 -7.64 -19.92
C ASN A 63 -0.27 -9.15 -19.62
N ALA A 64 0.79 -9.76 -19.08
CA ALA A 64 0.80 -11.17 -18.72
C ALA A 64 -0.25 -11.52 -17.65
N LEU A 65 -0.32 -10.74 -16.57
CA LEU A 65 -1.31 -10.94 -15.51
C LEU A 65 -2.75 -10.72 -16.00
N THR A 66 -2.97 -9.71 -16.85
CA THR A 66 -4.30 -9.45 -17.42
C THR A 66 -4.73 -10.58 -18.36
N ALA A 67 -3.80 -11.12 -19.16
CA ALA A 67 -4.07 -12.31 -19.98
C ALA A 67 -4.43 -13.52 -19.11
N ALA A 68 -3.73 -13.73 -17.99
CA ALA A 68 -4.09 -14.78 -17.03
C ALA A 68 -5.46 -14.54 -16.37
N TYR A 69 -5.80 -13.28 -16.06
CA TYR A 69 -7.10 -12.91 -15.51
C TYR A 69 -8.26 -13.14 -16.49
N ILE A 70 -8.04 -12.98 -17.79
CA ILE A 70 -9.04 -13.34 -18.82
C ILE A 70 -9.34 -14.85 -18.77
N VAL A 71 -8.31 -15.68 -18.60
CA VAL A 71 -8.45 -17.14 -18.51
C VAL A 71 -9.15 -17.57 -17.22
N ASP A 72 -8.77 -16.95 -16.10
CA ASP A 72 -9.39 -17.23 -14.80
C ASP A 72 -9.66 -15.94 -14.03
N PRO A 73 -10.84 -15.33 -14.23
CA PRO A 73 -11.17 -14.09 -13.56
C PRO A 73 -11.52 -14.33 -12.07
N GLY A 74 -11.65 -15.58 -11.61
CA GLY A 74 -11.92 -15.94 -10.22
C GLY A 74 -10.68 -16.00 -9.32
N ASP A 75 -9.47 -15.86 -9.87
CA ASP A 75 -8.22 -15.86 -9.10
C ASP A 75 -7.98 -14.50 -8.42
N ALA A 76 -8.19 -14.47 -7.10
CA ALA A 76 -8.00 -13.28 -6.26
C ALA A 76 -6.55 -12.77 -6.25
N THR A 77 -5.56 -13.67 -6.32
CA THR A 77 -4.13 -13.30 -6.30
C THR A 77 -3.74 -12.64 -7.60
N THR A 78 -4.20 -13.17 -8.74
CA THR A 78 -3.97 -12.53 -10.04
C THR A 78 -4.61 -11.14 -10.08
N ALA A 79 -5.84 -10.99 -9.60
CA ALA A 79 -6.47 -9.67 -9.47
C ALA A 79 -5.64 -8.73 -8.57
N ALA A 80 -5.19 -9.19 -7.41
CA ALA A 80 -4.38 -8.39 -6.50
C ALA A 80 -3.06 -7.94 -7.14
N HIS A 81 -2.33 -8.81 -7.82
CA HIS A 81 -1.03 -8.46 -8.43
C HIS A 81 -1.18 -7.47 -9.60
N ILE A 82 -2.29 -7.53 -10.36
CA ILE A 82 -2.62 -6.48 -11.33
C ILE A 82 -2.81 -5.14 -10.59
N GLY A 83 -3.61 -5.14 -9.52
CA GLY A 83 -3.79 -3.95 -8.67
C GLY A 83 -2.47 -3.40 -8.14
N TRP A 84 -1.57 -4.27 -7.69
CA TRP A 84 -0.24 -3.91 -7.20
C TRP A 84 0.64 -3.26 -8.27
N LEU A 85 0.65 -3.77 -9.50
CA LEU A 85 1.41 -3.12 -10.59
C LEU A 85 0.90 -1.71 -10.89
N HIS A 86 -0.42 -1.50 -10.80
CA HIS A 86 -0.97 -0.16 -10.91
C HIS A 86 -0.55 0.75 -9.74
N VAL A 87 -0.57 0.23 -8.50
CA VAL A 87 -0.07 0.97 -7.32
C VAL A 87 1.41 1.29 -7.46
N TRP A 88 2.24 0.34 -7.87
CA TRP A 88 3.68 0.56 -8.06
C TRP A 88 3.94 1.62 -9.12
N ARG A 89 3.20 1.59 -10.24
CA ARG A 89 3.31 2.59 -11.29
C ARG A 89 3.07 4.01 -10.75
N ILE A 90 1.99 4.24 -9.98
CA ILE A 90 1.72 5.58 -9.46
C ILE A 90 2.63 5.98 -8.29
N ALA A 91 3.01 5.02 -7.43
CA ALA A 91 3.84 5.26 -6.25
C ALA A 91 5.26 5.70 -6.62
N GLU A 92 5.87 5.07 -7.62
CA GLU A 92 7.24 5.37 -8.07
C GLU A 92 7.28 6.17 -9.38
N ARG A 93 6.22 6.92 -9.69
CA ARG A 93 6.13 7.77 -10.89
C ARG A 93 7.28 8.77 -11.06
N THR A 94 7.96 9.11 -9.97
CA THR A 94 9.14 9.99 -9.98
C THR A 94 10.35 9.38 -10.68
N ARG A 95 10.32 8.09 -11.03
CA ARG A 95 11.25 7.46 -11.97
C ARG A 95 11.11 7.96 -13.40
N MET A 96 9.96 8.52 -13.76
CA MET A 96 9.72 9.04 -15.11
C MET A 96 10.32 10.44 -15.24
N VAL A 97 10.99 10.68 -16.36
CA VAL A 97 11.42 12.04 -16.74
C VAL A 97 10.19 12.94 -16.91
N ASP A 98 9.22 12.46 -17.68
CA ASP A 98 7.93 13.09 -17.93
C ASP A 98 6.82 12.24 -17.32
N ILE A 99 6.11 12.79 -16.33
CA ILE A 99 4.96 12.12 -15.71
C ILE A 99 3.71 12.48 -16.54
N PRO A 100 3.11 11.54 -17.27
CA PRO A 100 1.91 11.83 -18.06
C PRO A 100 0.71 12.05 -17.13
N ALA A 101 -0.23 12.91 -17.53
CA ALA A 101 -1.46 13.14 -16.76
C ALA A 101 -2.28 11.85 -16.54
N THR A 102 -2.22 10.90 -17.47
CA THR A 102 -2.85 9.57 -17.38
C THR A 102 -2.25 8.67 -16.28
N ILE A 103 -1.19 9.11 -15.59
CA ILE A 103 -0.66 8.37 -14.43
C ILE A 103 -1.73 8.15 -13.34
N THR A 104 -2.70 9.05 -13.25
CA THR A 104 -3.81 8.98 -12.28
C THR A 104 -4.79 7.85 -12.59
N ASP A 105 -4.88 7.39 -13.85
CA ASP A 105 -5.75 6.27 -14.24
C ASP A 105 -5.35 4.97 -13.52
N HIS A 106 -4.07 4.84 -13.14
CA HIS A 106 -3.61 3.71 -12.34
C HIS A 106 -4.28 3.64 -10.96
N ALA A 107 -4.73 4.77 -10.38
CA ALA A 107 -5.49 4.74 -9.13
C ALA A 107 -6.85 4.04 -9.31
N VAL A 108 -7.57 4.39 -10.39
CA VAL A 108 -8.87 3.79 -10.73
C VAL A 108 -8.74 2.30 -11.03
N MET A 109 -7.75 1.94 -11.84
CA MET A 109 -7.50 0.53 -12.18
C MET A 109 -7.07 -0.28 -10.96
N GLY A 110 -6.15 0.26 -10.15
CA GLY A 110 -5.72 -0.34 -8.89
C GLY A 110 -6.91 -0.59 -7.96
N ARG A 111 -7.78 0.41 -7.75
CA ARG A 111 -8.99 0.26 -6.94
C ARG A 111 -9.87 -0.85 -7.46
N ARG A 112 -10.11 -0.91 -8.77
CA ARG A 112 -11.00 -1.92 -9.36
C ARG A 112 -10.49 -3.34 -9.11
N TYR A 113 -9.21 -3.57 -9.29
CA TYR A 113 -8.62 -4.89 -9.12
C TYR A 113 -8.48 -5.31 -7.65
N PHE A 114 -8.18 -4.37 -6.74
CA PHE A 114 -8.19 -4.68 -5.31
C PHE A 114 -9.60 -4.90 -4.75
N GLU A 115 -10.60 -4.14 -5.21
CA GLU A 115 -12.01 -4.41 -4.88
C GLU A 115 -12.40 -5.84 -5.27
N GLU A 116 -11.97 -6.28 -6.45
CA GLU A 116 -12.21 -7.62 -6.94
C GLU A 116 -11.46 -8.68 -6.11
N ALA A 117 -10.19 -8.45 -5.78
CA ALA A 117 -9.40 -9.35 -4.93
C ALA A 117 -10.02 -9.51 -3.53
N VAL A 118 -10.47 -8.41 -2.91
CA VAL A 118 -11.20 -8.44 -1.63
C VAL A 118 -12.50 -9.23 -1.75
N ARG A 119 -13.24 -9.05 -2.85
CA ARG A 119 -14.50 -9.76 -3.08
C ARG A 119 -14.30 -11.26 -3.28
N LEU A 120 -13.23 -11.67 -3.97
CA LEU A 120 -12.91 -13.06 -4.25
C LEU A 120 -12.27 -13.77 -3.05
N ASN A 121 -11.42 -13.07 -2.28
CA ASN A 121 -10.79 -13.61 -1.07
C ASN A 121 -10.88 -12.62 0.10
N PRO A 122 -12.05 -12.50 0.76
CA PRO A 122 -12.24 -11.56 1.86
C PRO A 122 -11.46 -11.93 3.13
N LYS A 123 -10.88 -13.14 3.20
CA LYS A 123 -10.09 -13.59 4.35
C LYS A 123 -8.66 -13.04 4.33
N ASP A 124 -8.18 -12.58 3.17
CA ASP A 124 -6.87 -11.97 3.07
C ASP A 124 -6.96 -10.46 3.34
N ALA A 125 -6.79 -10.10 4.61
CA ALA A 125 -6.87 -8.72 5.07
C ALA A 125 -5.81 -7.79 4.45
N ARG A 126 -4.77 -8.34 3.80
CA ARG A 126 -3.78 -7.52 3.07
C ARG A 126 -4.45 -6.83 1.89
N TYR A 127 -5.27 -7.56 1.13
CA TYR A 127 -6.02 -6.99 0.00
C TYR A 127 -6.94 -5.86 0.44
N LEU A 128 -7.54 -5.98 1.64
CA LEU A 128 -8.36 -4.93 2.23
C LEU A 128 -7.53 -3.68 2.56
N GLY A 129 -6.30 -3.85 3.07
CA GLY A 129 -5.37 -2.76 3.31
C GLY A 129 -5.02 -1.99 2.03
N PHE A 130 -4.61 -2.70 0.97
CA PHE A 130 -4.32 -2.06 -0.31
C PHE A 130 -5.55 -1.41 -0.94
N TYR A 131 -6.72 -2.05 -0.83
CA TYR A 131 -7.98 -1.45 -1.27
C TYR A 131 -8.29 -0.14 -0.53
N GLY A 132 -8.12 -0.11 0.80
CA GLY A 132 -8.27 1.10 1.59
C GLY A 132 -7.29 2.20 1.19
N GLY A 133 -6.02 1.84 0.97
CA GLY A 133 -4.98 2.77 0.53
C GLY A 133 -5.26 3.38 -0.85
N ILE A 134 -5.65 2.57 -1.82
CA ILE A 134 -5.92 3.06 -3.18
C ILE A 134 -7.23 3.87 -3.26
N LEU A 135 -8.22 3.57 -2.40
CA LEU A 135 -9.40 4.42 -2.23
C LEU A 135 -9.02 5.83 -1.75
N LEU A 136 -8.07 5.94 -0.80
CA LEU A 136 -7.57 7.24 -0.35
C LEU A 136 -6.83 7.98 -1.46
N ALA A 137 -6.00 7.28 -2.22
CA ALA A 137 -5.26 7.87 -3.34
C ALA A 137 -6.23 8.41 -4.42
N GLU A 138 -7.15 7.58 -4.91
CA GLU A 138 -8.15 8.00 -5.91
C GLU A 138 -9.06 9.11 -5.38
N GLY A 139 -9.53 9.00 -4.12
CA GLY A 139 -10.34 10.03 -3.49
C GLY A 139 -9.63 11.36 -3.42
N SER A 140 -8.33 11.35 -3.11
CA SER A 140 -7.49 12.57 -3.09
C SER A 140 -7.29 13.15 -4.50
N ILE A 141 -7.05 12.31 -5.50
CA ILE A 141 -6.85 12.75 -6.90
C ILE A 141 -8.14 13.37 -7.46
N HIS A 142 -9.28 12.75 -7.20
CA HIS A 142 -10.58 13.20 -7.71
C HIS A 142 -11.29 14.22 -6.80
N GLN A 143 -10.69 14.57 -5.66
CA GLN A 143 -11.32 15.41 -4.63
C GLN A 143 -12.68 14.86 -4.16
N ASP A 144 -12.79 13.52 -4.10
CA ASP A 144 -14.00 12.82 -3.66
C ASP A 144 -13.90 12.51 -2.16
N GLU A 145 -14.60 13.31 -1.35
CA GLU A 145 -14.65 13.14 0.10
C GLU A 145 -15.30 11.80 0.52
N LYS A 146 -16.33 11.34 -0.21
CA LYS A 146 -17.00 10.08 0.10
C LYS A 146 -16.04 8.91 -0.11
N LEU A 147 -15.30 8.92 -1.21
CA LEU A 147 -14.30 7.89 -1.51
C LEU A 147 -13.16 7.92 -0.50
N THR A 148 -12.70 9.12 -0.11
CA THR A 148 -11.69 9.32 0.93
C THR A 148 -12.14 8.74 2.28
N ARG A 149 -13.35 9.06 2.73
CA ARG A 149 -13.90 8.50 3.99
C ARG A 149 -14.04 6.99 3.92
N LYS A 150 -14.50 6.45 2.78
CA LYS A 150 -14.57 4.99 2.56
C LYS A 150 -13.18 4.36 2.68
N GLY A 151 -12.16 4.95 2.05
CA GLY A 151 -10.77 4.47 2.13
C GLY A 151 -10.24 4.44 3.55
N TYR A 152 -10.46 5.51 4.32
CA TYR A 152 -10.06 5.58 5.73
C TYR A 152 -10.66 4.44 6.57
N PHE A 153 -11.99 4.27 6.54
CA PHE A 153 -12.62 3.22 7.34
C PHE A 153 -12.26 1.81 6.84
N THR A 154 -12.03 1.65 5.53
CA THR A 154 -11.53 0.39 4.96
C THR A 154 -10.15 0.03 5.51
N LEU A 155 -9.23 1.01 5.65
CA LEU A 155 -7.95 0.80 6.32
C LEU A 155 -8.12 0.45 7.81
N MET A 156 -9.05 1.09 8.51
CA MET A 156 -9.29 0.79 9.92
C MET A 156 -9.80 -0.65 10.12
N ASP A 157 -10.65 -1.12 9.21
CA ASP A 157 -11.12 -2.50 9.23
C ASP A 157 -10.02 -3.50 8.84
N SER A 158 -9.10 -3.12 7.95
CA SER A 158 -7.94 -3.95 7.63
C SER A 158 -6.96 -4.08 8.80
N ILE A 159 -6.72 -3.00 9.55
CA ILE A 159 -5.93 -3.02 10.79
C ILE A 159 -6.52 -4.00 11.79
N LYS A 160 -7.84 -3.93 12.04
CA LYS A 160 -8.50 -4.87 12.97
C LYS A 160 -8.35 -6.33 12.53
N ALA A 161 -8.38 -6.58 11.22
CA ALA A 161 -8.34 -7.93 10.67
C ALA A 161 -6.92 -8.53 10.66
N PHE A 162 -5.88 -7.71 10.49
CA PHE A 162 -4.48 -8.17 10.47
C PHE A 162 -3.52 -7.03 10.84
N PRO A 163 -3.35 -6.73 12.13
CA PRO A 163 -2.63 -5.54 12.60
C PRO A 163 -1.15 -5.56 12.26
N GLU A 164 -0.48 -6.72 12.31
CA GLU A 164 0.95 -6.85 12.02
C GLU A 164 1.30 -6.41 10.59
N PHE A 165 0.35 -6.52 9.65
CA PHE A 165 0.53 -6.04 8.29
C PHE A 165 -0.05 -4.64 8.09
N ASN A 166 -1.29 -4.43 8.52
CA ASN A 166 -2.07 -3.28 8.08
C ASN A 166 -1.79 -2.00 8.87
N TYR A 167 -1.18 -2.06 10.06
CA TYR A 167 -0.65 -0.85 10.70
C TYR A 167 0.43 -0.20 9.82
N PHE A 168 1.37 -1.00 9.30
CA PHE A 168 2.36 -0.51 8.34
C PHE A 168 1.67 0.05 7.10
N THR A 169 0.75 -0.71 6.47
CA THR A 169 0.05 -0.24 5.26
C THR A 169 -0.65 1.10 5.45
N ALA A 170 -1.41 1.26 6.54
CA ALA A 170 -2.11 2.51 6.83
C ALA A 170 -1.13 3.65 7.13
N GLY A 171 -0.12 3.40 7.97
CA GLY A 171 0.90 4.40 8.28
C GLY A 171 1.71 4.82 7.06
N TYR A 172 2.00 3.89 6.16
CA TYR A 172 2.73 4.12 4.92
C TYR A 172 1.93 5.06 3.99
N VAL A 173 0.65 4.77 3.75
CA VAL A 173 -0.23 5.62 2.95
C VAL A 173 -0.40 7.02 3.57
N MET A 174 -0.50 7.10 4.90
CA MET A 174 -0.68 8.38 5.59
C MET A 174 0.60 9.23 5.67
N SER A 175 1.78 8.66 5.38
CA SER A 175 3.06 9.38 5.41
C SER A 175 3.14 10.54 4.41
N GLU A 176 2.37 10.48 3.31
CA GLU A 176 2.32 11.54 2.29
C GLU A 176 1.69 12.84 2.79
N ARG A 177 0.84 12.75 3.83
CA ARG A 177 0.01 13.86 4.30
C ARG A 177 0.87 14.98 4.90
N PRO A 178 0.37 16.24 4.93
CA PRO A 178 1.08 17.34 5.58
C PRO A 178 1.45 17.00 7.02
N ARG A 179 2.64 17.41 7.48
CA ARG A 179 3.17 17.02 8.81
C ARG A 179 2.28 17.45 9.98
N ASP A 180 1.52 18.51 9.80
CA ASP A 180 0.61 19.12 10.78
C ASP A 180 -0.81 18.53 10.71
N SER A 181 -1.08 17.66 9.73
CA SER A 181 -2.38 17.01 9.58
C SER A 181 -2.60 15.92 10.62
N LYS A 182 -3.87 15.76 11.03
CA LYS A 182 -4.27 14.66 11.92
C LYS A 182 -3.94 13.29 11.32
N GLN A 183 -4.12 13.13 10.01
CA GLN A 183 -3.87 11.88 9.30
C GLN A 183 -2.40 11.49 9.34
N PHE A 184 -1.48 12.45 9.19
CA PHE A 184 -0.05 12.17 9.32
C PHE A 184 0.31 11.69 10.73
N ASN A 185 -0.21 12.37 11.76
CA ASN A 185 0.02 12.00 13.16
C ASN A 185 -0.54 10.61 13.50
N GLU A 186 -1.73 10.28 13.03
CA GLU A 186 -2.29 8.93 13.14
C GLU A 186 -1.43 7.89 12.42
N GLY A 187 -0.98 8.21 11.20
CA GLY A 187 -0.10 7.35 10.43
C GLY A 187 1.23 7.05 11.13
N LEU A 188 1.84 8.04 11.78
CA LEU A 188 3.06 7.85 12.56
C LEU A 188 2.81 6.98 13.80
N GLU A 189 1.70 7.17 14.51
CA GLU A 189 1.32 6.29 15.62
C GLU A 189 1.09 4.84 15.14
N TYR A 190 0.54 4.63 13.94
CA TYR A 190 0.42 3.29 13.37
C TYR A 190 1.77 2.61 13.16
N GLN A 191 2.84 3.34 12.81
CA GLN A 191 4.18 2.74 12.72
C GLN A 191 4.66 2.25 14.10
N TRP A 192 4.43 3.03 15.17
CA TRP A 192 4.74 2.59 16.53
C TRP A 192 3.91 1.37 16.95
N LEU A 193 2.61 1.37 16.67
CA LEU A 193 1.74 0.23 16.96
C LEU A 193 2.13 -1.00 16.14
N ASN A 194 2.63 -0.83 14.92
CA ASN A 194 3.17 -1.93 14.12
C ASN A 194 4.35 -2.60 14.83
N LEU A 195 5.32 -1.82 15.29
CA LEU A 195 6.44 -2.34 16.10
C LEU A 195 5.91 -3.08 17.32
N ASP A 196 4.97 -2.49 18.07
CA ASP A 196 4.40 -3.07 19.29
C ASP A 196 3.78 -4.46 19.02
N VAL A 197 2.95 -4.60 17.98
CA VAL A 197 2.32 -5.90 17.66
C VAL A 197 3.31 -6.92 17.09
N CYS A 198 4.30 -6.47 16.33
CA CYS A 198 5.33 -7.34 15.77
C CYS A 198 6.14 -8.01 16.88
N VAL A 199 6.58 -7.25 17.88
CA VAL A 199 7.39 -7.79 18.99
C VAL A 199 6.55 -8.33 20.15
N GLY A 200 5.26 -7.98 20.22
CA GLY A 200 4.34 -8.43 21.27
C GLY A 200 4.45 -7.67 22.59
N GLU A 201 5.14 -6.54 22.61
CA GLU A 201 5.24 -5.63 23.76
C GLU A 201 5.37 -4.19 23.30
N LYS A 202 5.15 -3.24 24.21
CA LYS A 202 5.28 -1.80 23.91
C LYS A 202 6.75 -1.41 23.76
N VAL A 203 7.17 -1.01 22.57
CA VAL A 203 8.52 -0.51 22.30
C VAL A 203 8.73 0.84 22.99
N ASN A 204 9.92 1.04 23.55
CA ASN A 204 10.29 2.30 24.17
C ASN A 204 10.49 3.38 23.10
N ARG A 205 9.52 4.29 22.94
CA ARG A 205 9.57 5.35 21.93
C ARG A 205 10.71 6.37 22.12
N HIS A 206 11.23 6.54 23.34
CA HIS A 206 12.36 7.45 23.61
C HIS A 206 13.73 6.83 23.32
N ASN A 207 13.80 5.50 23.35
CA ASN A 207 14.99 4.73 23.03
C ASN A 207 14.60 3.41 22.33
N PRO A 208 14.20 3.47 21.04
CA PRO A 208 13.61 2.34 20.33
C PRO A 208 14.69 1.38 19.85
N ASP A 209 15.42 0.76 20.78
CA ASP A 209 16.41 -0.28 20.48
C ASP A 209 15.71 -1.58 20.08
N TYR A 210 15.80 -1.90 18.79
CA TYR A 210 15.18 -3.08 18.22
C TYR A 210 16.08 -4.32 18.24
N GLN A 211 17.36 -4.18 18.60
CA GLN A 211 18.33 -5.28 18.60
C GLN A 211 17.84 -6.46 19.47
N LYS A 212 17.27 -6.13 20.63
CA LYS A 212 16.76 -7.13 21.57
C LYS A 212 15.63 -7.99 21.00
N TYR A 213 14.96 -7.58 19.93
CA TYR A 213 13.85 -8.30 19.33
C TYR A 213 14.25 -9.15 18.12
N MET A 214 15.48 -9.05 17.63
CA MET A 214 15.90 -9.76 16.42
C MET A 214 15.80 -11.29 16.54
N HIS A 215 15.85 -11.82 17.75
CA HIS A 215 15.64 -13.25 18.03
C HIS A 215 14.18 -13.73 17.79
N LEU A 216 13.22 -12.80 17.60
CA LEU A 216 11.81 -13.11 17.33
C LEU A 216 11.51 -13.32 15.83
N LYS A 217 12.52 -13.20 14.96
CA LYS A 217 12.41 -13.43 13.51
C LYS A 217 11.71 -14.76 13.22
N THR A 218 10.72 -14.73 12.33
CA THR A 218 9.94 -15.91 11.93
C THR A 218 9.47 -15.83 10.49
N ASP A 219 9.38 -16.98 9.82
CA ASP A 219 8.80 -17.17 8.50
C ASP A 219 7.36 -17.69 8.55
N LYS A 220 6.81 -17.91 9.76
CA LYS A 220 5.51 -18.54 10.00
C LYS A 220 4.49 -17.63 10.67
N GLY A 221 3.22 -17.92 10.41
CA GLY A 221 2.09 -17.25 11.05
C GLY A 221 1.88 -15.81 10.62
N GLN A 222 1.08 -15.08 11.40
CA GLN A 222 0.76 -13.67 11.14
C GLN A 222 2.00 -12.79 11.25
N LYS A 223 2.84 -13.00 12.27
CA LYS A 223 4.05 -12.22 12.54
C LYS A 223 5.17 -12.35 11.49
N ARG A 224 5.10 -13.28 10.54
CA ARG A 224 6.11 -13.38 9.46
C ARG A 224 6.23 -12.09 8.63
N VAL A 225 5.17 -11.28 8.56
CA VAL A 225 5.16 -10.02 7.79
C VAL A 225 5.96 -8.91 8.45
N CYS A 226 6.37 -9.10 9.70
CA CYS A 226 7.19 -8.15 10.45
C CYS A 226 8.69 -8.26 10.10
N TRP A 227 9.08 -9.26 9.31
CA TRP A 227 10.46 -9.62 9.04
C TRP A 227 10.72 -9.72 7.55
N ASN A 228 12.00 -9.78 7.18
CA ASN A 228 12.40 -10.05 5.80
C ASN A 228 11.89 -11.42 5.36
N SER A 229 11.43 -11.48 4.12
CA SER A 229 10.89 -12.69 3.51
C SER A 229 11.10 -12.65 2.01
N TRP A 230 10.88 -13.77 1.32
CA TRP A 230 10.98 -13.79 -0.15
C TRP A 230 10.01 -12.80 -0.85
N ILE A 231 8.91 -12.39 -0.19
CA ILE A 231 7.97 -11.39 -0.74
C ILE A 231 8.58 -9.99 -0.68
N ALA A 232 9.21 -9.65 0.44
CA ALA A 232 9.85 -8.37 0.72
C ALA A 232 11.21 -8.66 1.36
N PRO A 233 12.26 -8.88 0.52
CA PRO A 233 13.57 -9.29 1.01
C PRO A 233 14.20 -8.28 1.97
N HIS A 234 13.81 -7.01 1.89
CA HIS A 234 14.32 -5.95 2.76
C HIS A 234 13.20 -5.23 3.53
N ASN A 235 12.21 -6.00 3.98
CA ASN A 235 11.04 -5.49 4.70
C ASN A 235 11.43 -4.69 5.95
N LEU A 236 12.38 -5.20 6.73
CA LEU A 236 12.84 -4.58 7.98
C LEU A 236 13.56 -3.26 7.69
N GLU A 237 14.48 -3.27 6.73
CA GLU A 237 15.25 -2.09 6.33
C GLU A 237 14.33 -1.00 5.77
N GLY A 238 13.45 -1.37 4.84
CA GLY A 238 12.49 -0.45 4.25
C GLY A 238 11.45 0.09 5.25
N PHE A 239 11.02 -0.74 6.22
CA PHE A 239 10.18 -0.27 7.33
C PHE A 239 10.88 0.83 8.13
N PHE A 240 12.11 0.59 8.59
CA PHE A 240 12.85 1.55 9.41
C PHE A 240 13.25 2.80 8.63
N LEU A 241 13.54 2.68 7.33
CA LEU A 241 13.71 3.84 6.45
C LEU A 241 12.45 4.69 6.40
N ASN A 242 11.30 4.09 6.11
CA ASN A 242 10.05 4.85 6.05
C ASN A 242 9.68 5.49 7.39
N MET A 243 9.74 4.74 8.49
CA MET A 243 9.38 5.25 9.81
C MET A 243 10.32 6.37 10.26
N GLY A 244 11.63 6.23 10.01
CA GLY A 244 12.58 7.30 10.27
C GLY A 244 12.30 8.54 9.43
N ASP A 245 11.93 8.38 8.15
CA ASP A 245 11.55 9.49 7.28
C ASP A 245 10.33 10.24 7.84
N MET A 246 9.33 9.51 8.37
CA MET A 246 8.17 10.10 9.02
C MET A 246 8.56 10.87 10.29
N LEU A 247 9.47 10.36 11.11
CA LEU A 247 9.94 11.06 12.31
C LEU A 247 10.73 12.33 11.97
N VAL A 248 11.60 12.29 10.97
CA VAL A 248 12.29 13.49 10.46
C VAL A 248 11.27 14.51 9.94
N LYS A 249 10.29 14.07 9.15
CA LYS A 249 9.23 14.96 8.65
C LYS A 249 8.40 15.58 9.79
N ALA A 250 8.19 14.84 10.88
CA ALA A 250 7.56 15.33 12.12
C ALA A 250 8.45 16.32 12.90
N GLY A 251 9.75 16.40 12.60
CA GLY A 251 10.75 17.23 13.28
C GLY A 251 11.48 16.53 14.43
N ASP A 252 11.18 15.25 14.70
CA ASP A 252 11.86 14.44 15.72
C ASP A 252 13.03 13.67 15.10
N TRP A 253 14.03 14.42 14.65
CA TRP A 253 15.16 13.84 13.93
C TRP A 253 16.08 13.02 14.84
N GLN A 254 16.14 13.31 16.15
CA GLN A 254 16.95 12.53 17.09
C GLN A 254 16.39 11.12 17.28
N THR A 255 15.07 10.97 17.43
CA THR A 255 14.45 9.64 17.48
C THR A 255 14.55 8.96 16.12
N ALA A 256 14.43 9.70 15.02
CA ALA A 256 14.60 9.16 13.68
C ALA A 256 15.97 8.50 13.47
N GLN A 257 17.07 9.11 13.93
CA GLN A 257 18.41 8.51 13.84
C GLN A 257 18.49 7.14 14.51
N LYS A 258 17.85 6.99 15.67
CA LYS A 258 17.78 5.69 16.37
C LYS A 258 16.93 4.68 15.60
N ILE A 259 15.79 5.13 15.05
CA ILE A 259 14.91 4.28 14.25
C ILE A 259 15.61 3.79 12.97
N TYR A 260 16.26 4.67 12.22
CA TYR A 260 17.05 4.28 11.05
C TYR A 260 18.13 3.26 11.40
N ALA A 261 18.85 3.47 12.50
CA ALA A 261 19.94 2.60 12.92
C ALA A 261 19.50 1.14 13.17
N ASN A 262 18.22 0.89 13.48
CA ASN A 262 17.69 -0.46 13.66
C ASN A 262 17.74 -1.31 12.37
N ALA A 263 17.74 -0.69 11.18
CA ALA A 263 17.89 -1.41 9.92
C ALA A 263 19.22 -2.18 9.83
N ARG A 264 20.27 -1.69 10.52
CA ARG A 264 21.60 -2.31 10.55
C ARG A 264 21.62 -3.68 11.23
N PHE A 265 20.56 -4.03 11.96
CA PHE A 265 20.45 -5.34 12.61
C PHE A 265 19.97 -6.44 11.67
N SER A 266 19.51 -6.10 10.45
CA SER A 266 19.20 -7.11 9.44
C SER A 266 20.46 -7.84 8.97
N ASP A 267 20.36 -9.16 8.82
CA ASP A 267 21.42 -9.99 8.23
C ASP A 267 21.75 -9.56 6.78
N GLU A 268 20.77 -9.01 6.08
CA GLU A 268 20.83 -8.64 4.66
C GLU A 268 21.22 -7.17 4.44
N TYR A 269 21.42 -6.40 5.52
CA TYR A 269 21.68 -4.96 5.47
C TYR A 269 22.84 -4.57 4.54
N ASN A 270 23.91 -5.38 4.54
CA ASN A 270 25.09 -5.12 3.72
C ASN A 270 24.87 -5.34 2.21
N GLN A 271 23.83 -6.10 1.85
CA GLN A 271 23.47 -6.39 0.45
C GLN A 271 22.36 -5.45 -0.04
N TRP A 272 21.66 -4.79 0.89
CA TRP A 272 20.56 -3.90 0.58
C TRP A 272 20.99 -2.71 -0.28
N LYS A 273 20.39 -2.59 -1.46
CA LYS A 273 20.72 -1.55 -2.45
C LYS A 273 20.58 -0.12 -1.94
N PHE A 274 19.72 0.12 -0.94
CA PHE A 274 19.45 1.45 -0.39
C PHE A 274 20.19 1.73 0.92
N ARG A 275 21.18 0.88 1.28
CA ARG A 275 22.00 1.05 2.47
C ARG A 275 22.64 2.44 2.56
N ASP A 276 23.30 2.87 1.49
CA ASP A 276 24.04 4.13 1.49
C ASP A 276 23.08 5.33 1.59
N LEU A 277 21.88 5.22 1.01
CA LEU A 277 20.81 6.20 1.21
C LEU A 277 20.39 6.29 2.68
N LEU A 278 20.19 5.15 3.36
CA LEU A 278 19.86 5.16 4.80
C LEU A 278 20.97 5.83 5.63
N GLU A 279 22.24 5.56 5.32
CA GLU A 279 23.37 6.19 6.01
C GLU A 279 23.40 7.71 5.80
N GLU A 280 23.04 8.17 4.60
CA GLU A 280 22.83 9.59 4.32
C GLU A 280 21.66 10.16 5.15
N ARG A 281 20.53 9.44 5.23
CA ARG A 281 19.36 9.84 6.04
C ARG A 281 19.70 9.99 7.52
N ILE A 282 20.53 9.10 8.07
CA ILE A 282 21.02 9.18 9.45
C ILE A 282 21.88 10.43 9.64
N THR A 283 22.85 10.64 8.75
CA THR A 283 23.81 11.74 8.85
C THR A 283 23.12 13.10 8.70
N GLN A 284 22.15 13.19 7.79
CA GLN A 284 21.45 14.44 7.43
C GLN A 284 20.08 14.58 8.13
N ALA A 285 19.80 13.79 9.18
CA ALA A 285 18.46 13.73 9.78
C ALA A 285 17.91 15.11 10.17
N GLU A 286 18.73 15.97 10.78
CA GLU A 286 18.33 17.33 11.17
C GLU A 286 18.04 18.22 9.96
N THR A 287 18.92 18.24 8.96
CA THR A 287 18.73 19.07 7.74
C THR A 287 17.55 18.57 6.90
N ASN A 288 17.27 17.26 6.92
CA ASN A 288 16.17 16.65 6.19
C ASN A 288 14.79 17.05 6.75
N VAL A 289 14.69 17.58 7.98
CA VAL A 289 13.43 18.13 8.50
C VAL A 289 12.86 19.18 7.55
N THR A 290 13.70 20.12 7.10
CA THR A 290 13.31 21.15 6.13
C THR A 290 13.08 20.54 4.75
N ALA A 291 13.97 19.64 4.32
CA ALA A 291 13.93 19.07 2.98
C ALA A 291 12.66 18.24 2.71
N PHE A 292 12.24 17.41 3.67
CA PHE A 292 11.04 16.56 3.57
C PHE A 292 9.73 17.33 3.61
N ASN A 293 9.77 18.57 4.09
CA ASN A 293 8.63 19.47 4.14
C ASN A 293 8.68 20.56 3.06
N ALA A 294 9.64 20.48 2.13
CA ALA A 294 9.72 21.39 1.01
C ALA A 294 8.48 21.22 0.09
N PRO A 295 8.00 22.31 -0.53
CA PRO A 295 6.90 22.23 -1.48
C PRO A 295 7.28 21.38 -2.70
N GLN A 296 6.27 20.76 -3.30
CA GLN A 296 6.44 20.04 -4.57
C GLN A 296 6.60 21.02 -5.74
N ASP A 297 7.33 20.59 -6.77
CA ASP A 297 7.41 21.29 -8.05
C ASP A 297 6.09 21.18 -8.84
N THR A 298 6.04 21.79 -10.03
CA THR A 298 4.84 21.77 -10.90
C THR A 298 4.49 20.37 -11.42
N ALA A 299 5.41 19.41 -11.36
CA ALA A 299 5.19 18.02 -11.70
C ALA A 299 4.85 17.16 -10.47
N GLY A 300 4.68 17.77 -9.29
CA GLY A 300 4.36 17.07 -8.05
C GLY A 300 5.56 16.34 -7.41
N ARG A 301 6.79 16.75 -7.72
CA ARG A 301 8.03 16.17 -7.19
C ARG A 301 8.60 17.00 -6.06
N THR A 302 9.06 16.35 -5.02
CA THR A 302 9.89 16.97 -3.97
C THR A 302 11.35 16.69 -4.30
N ALA A 303 12.24 17.68 -4.18
CA ALA A 303 13.67 17.50 -4.49
C ALA A 303 14.33 16.43 -3.61
N GLN A 304 13.94 16.37 -2.34
CA GLN A 304 14.33 15.36 -1.38
C GLN A 304 13.07 14.75 -0.77
N PRO A 305 12.44 13.75 -1.42
CA PRO A 305 11.22 13.16 -0.93
C PRO A 305 11.51 12.15 0.19
N ILE A 306 10.54 11.98 1.09
CA ILE A 306 10.45 10.77 1.92
C ILE A 306 10.27 9.53 1.03
N MET A 307 10.53 8.34 1.56
CA MET A 307 10.41 7.06 0.85
C MET A 307 9.11 6.94 0.06
N PHE A 308 7.95 7.26 0.64
CA PHE A 308 6.64 7.13 -0.03
C PHE A 308 6.53 7.87 -1.38
N GLN A 309 7.15 9.05 -1.50
CA GLN A 309 7.09 9.91 -2.69
C GLN A 309 8.32 9.74 -3.60
N SER A 310 9.21 8.81 -3.26
CA SER A 310 10.48 8.60 -3.95
C SER A 310 10.38 7.60 -5.10
N ALA A 311 11.47 7.51 -5.86
CA ALA A 311 11.62 6.49 -6.89
C ALA A 311 11.74 5.07 -6.30
N PHE A 312 11.82 4.88 -4.99
CA PHE A 312 12.00 3.58 -4.34
C PHE A 312 10.94 3.30 -3.26
N SER A 313 9.78 3.94 -3.37
CA SER A 313 8.62 3.75 -2.49
C SER A 313 8.32 2.26 -2.22
N CYS A 314 8.24 1.44 -3.26
CA CYS A 314 8.11 -0.01 -3.13
C CYS A 314 9.48 -0.68 -3.03
N MET A 315 10.47 -0.22 -3.80
CA MET A 315 11.75 -0.92 -3.96
C MET A 315 12.60 -0.94 -2.70
N GLY A 316 12.44 0.00 -1.78
CA GLY A 316 13.12 -0.03 -0.48
C GLY A 316 12.90 -1.33 0.27
N CYS A 317 11.74 -1.98 0.12
CA CYS A 317 11.45 -3.28 0.73
C CYS A 317 11.61 -4.47 -0.23
N HIS A 318 11.42 -4.26 -1.53
CA HIS A 318 11.20 -5.35 -2.49
C HIS A 318 12.38 -5.61 -3.43
N GLN A 319 13.27 -4.65 -3.67
CA GLN A 319 14.34 -4.83 -4.65
C GLN A 319 15.51 -5.62 -4.06
N GLU A 320 15.86 -6.73 -4.72
CA GLU A 320 17.11 -7.48 -4.52
C GLU A 320 18.31 -6.78 -5.18
#